data_AF-A0A6B3GNA2-F1
#
_entry.id   AF-A0A6B3GNA2-F1
#
_cell.length_a   1.000
_cell.length_b   1.000
_cell.length_c   1.000
_cell.angle_alpha   90.00
_cell.angle_beta   90.00
_cell.angle_gamma   90.00
#
_symmetry.space_group_name_H-M   'P 1'
#
loop_
_entity.id
_entity.type
_entity.pdbx_description
1 polymer ?
#
loop_
_entity_poly.entity_id
_entity_poly.type
_entity_poly.pdbx_seq_one_letter_code
_entity_poly.pdbx_strand_id
1 'polypeptide(L)'
;RLDEAGAARPALRRAERPTRPPLSPAQRRLWFLHGLDPADASYHIPIAVRLDGRLDTAALRESLADLTARHESLRTRVQDHEGEPCQAVLAPG
;
A
#
# COMPACT_ATOMS: atom_id res chain seq x y z
N ARG A 1 -14.66 -4.49 38.16
CA ARG A 1 -14.25 -5.72 37.45
C ARG A 1 -13.59 -5.30 36.15
N LEU A 2 -12.31 -5.57 36.00
CA LEU A 2 -11.54 -5.32 34.76
C LEU A 2 -11.39 -6.65 34.00
N ASP A 3 -12.44 -7.48 34.06
CA ASP A 3 -12.40 -8.89 33.67
C ASP A 3 -12.60 -9.06 32.15
N GLU A 4 -12.71 -7.95 31.41
CA GLU A 4 -12.75 -7.91 29.94
C GLU A 4 -11.52 -7.20 29.36
N ALA A 5 -10.32 -7.57 29.82
CA ALA A 5 -9.15 -7.36 28.98
C ALA A 5 -9.32 -8.24 27.74
N GLY A 6 -9.92 -7.68 26.68
CA GLY A 6 -10.16 -8.35 25.40
C GLY A 6 -8.92 -9.12 24.96
N ALA A 7 -9.13 -10.33 24.42
CA ALA A 7 -8.05 -11.25 24.06
C ALA A 7 -6.88 -10.50 23.41
N ALA A 8 -5.68 -10.68 23.97
CA ALA A 8 -4.48 -10.03 23.47
C ALA A 8 -4.37 -10.26 21.96
N ARG A 9 -4.11 -9.19 21.20
CA ARG A 9 -3.93 -9.29 19.75
C ARG A 9 -2.89 -10.37 19.44
N PRO A 10 -3.13 -11.23 18.43
CA PRO A 10 -2.15 -12.22 18.04
C PRO A 10 -0.83 -11.53 17.68
N ALA A 11 0.29 -12.14 18.06
CA ALA A 11 1.60 -11.58 17.79
C ALA A 11 1.81 -11.40 16.28
N LEU A 12 2.39 -10.26 15.88
CA LEU A 12 2.74 -10.02 14.48
C LEU A 12 3.88 -10.94 14.08
N ARG A 13 3.62 -11.80 13.11
CA ARG A 13 4.58 -12.76 12.55
C ARG A 13 4.43 -12.75 11.03
N ARG A 14 5.45 -13.27 10.33
CA ARG A 14 5.31 -13.59 8.91
C ARG A 14 4.20 -14.63 8.76
N ALA A 15 3.26 -14.38 7.85
CA ALA A 15 2.19 -15.30 7.53
C ALA A 15 2.35 -15.80 6.09
N GLU A 16 1.77 -16.96 5.79
CA GLU A 16 1.56 -17.39 4.42
C GLU A 16 0.61 -16.42 3.71
N ARG A 17 0.94 -16.02 2.49
CA ARG A 17 0.18 -15.03 1.76
C ARG A 17 -0.96 -15.71 1.01
N PRO A 18 -2.23 -15.31 1.22
CA PRO A 18 -3.33 -15.77 0.38
C PRO A 18 -3.10 -15.34 -1.07
N THR A 19 -3.62 -16.12 -2.03
CA THR A 19 -3.61 -15.76 -3.46
C THR A 19 -4.27 -14.40 -3.69
N ARG A 20 -5.26 -14.03 -2.86
CA ARG A 20 -5.98 -12.75 -2.89
C ARG A 20 -6.00 -12.14 -1.50
N PRO A 21 -4.95 -11.40 -1.11
CA PRO A 21 -4.92 -10.74 0.18
C PRO A 21 -6.07 -9.73 0.31
N PRO A 22 -6.83 -9.72 1.41
CA PRO A 22 -7.91 -8.77 1.61
C PRO A 22 -7.35 -7.35 1.81
N LEU A 23 -8.19 -6.34 1.55
CA LEU A 23 -7.88 -4.97 1.97
C LEU A 23 -7.93 -4.85 3.50
N SER A 24 -7.03 -4.05 4.06
CA SER A 24 -7.21 -3.55 5.43
C SER A 24 -8.46 -2.65 5.52
N PRO A 25 -9.02 -2.42 6.72
CA PRO A 25 -10.17 -1.52 6.88
C PRO A 25 -9.93 -0.12 6.32
N ALA A 26 -8.71 0.42 6.49
CA ALA A 26 -8.34 1.73 5.95
C ALA A 26 -8.29 1.72 4.41
N GLN A 27 -7.69 0.68 3.80
CA GLN A 27 -7.68 0.51 2.35
C GLN A 27 -9.09 0.38 1.77
N ARG A 28 -9.98 -0.39 2.42
CA ARG A 28 -11.38 -0.55 1.97
C ARG A 28 -12.15 0.77 1.99
N ARG A 29 -11.93 1.61 3.02
CA ARG A 29 -12.52 2.96 3.08
C ARG A 29 -12.03 3.83 1.92
N LEU A 30 -10.72 3.86 1.67
CA LEU A 30 -10.16 4.65 0.57
C LEU A 30 -10.65 4.17 -0.81
N TRP A 31 -10.74 2.86 -1.01
CA TRP A 31 -11.31 2.27 -2.22
C TRP A 31 -12.77 2.70 -2.45
N PHE A 32 -13.59 2.65 -1.41
CA PHE A 32 -14.98 3.12 -1.48
C PHE A 32 -15.07 4.60 -1.86
N LEU A 33 -14.26 5.46 -1.21
CA LEU A 33 -14.24 6.90 -1.50
C LEU A 33 -13.79 7.20 -2.94
N HIS A 34 -12.76 6.49 -3.43
CA HIS A 34 -12.31 6.61 -4.81
C HIS A 34 -13.41 6.21 -5.81
N GLY A 35 -14.25 5.23 -5.49
CA GLY A 35 -15.39 4.85 -6.33
C GLY A 35 -16.52 5.89 -6.39
N LEU A 36 -16.63 6.79 -5.39
CA LEU A 36 -17.62 7.87 -5.38
C LEU A 36 -17.17 9.07 -6.21
N ASP A 37 -15.89 9.44 -6.13
CA ASP A 37 -15.28 10.49 -6.93
C ASP A 37 -13.84 10.11 -7.29
N PRO A 38 -13.61 9.55 -8.49
CA PRO A 38 -12.28 9.16 -8.94
C PRO A 38 -11.33 10.33 -9.17
N ALA A 39 -11.85 11.55 -9.30
CA ALA A 39 -11.04 12.76 -9.54
C ALA A 39 -10.59 13.43 -8.23
N ASP A 40 -11.12 13.00 -7.07
CA ASP A 40 -10.73 13.54 -5.76
C ASP A 40 -9.28 13.21 -5.43
N ALA A 41 -8.46 14.26 -5.29
CA ALA A 41 -7.05 14.19 -4.94
C ALA A 41 -6.78 14.32 -3.43
N SER A 42 -7.80 14.41 -2.58
CA SER A 42 -7.68 14.65 -1.13
C SER A 42 -6.83 13.62 -0.39
N TYR A 43 -6.64 12.42 -0.98
CA TYR A 43 -5.84 11.34 -0.42
C TYR A 43 -4.47 11.16 -1.12
N HIS A 44 -4.10 12.08 -2.02
CA HIS A 44 -2.73 12.15 -2.53
C HIS A 44 -1.81 12.77 -1.49
N ILE A 45 -0.60 12.20 -1.34
CA ILE A 45 0.44 12.71 -0.44
C ILE A 45 1.61 13.20 -1.31
N PRO A 46 1.52 14.39 -1.92
CA PRO A 46 2.60 14.93 -2.72
C PRO A 46 3.79 15.30 -1.83
N ILE A 47 4.99 14.90 -2.21
CA ILE A 47 6.24 15.26 -1.55
C ILE A 47 7.18 15.83 -2.61
N ALA A 48 7.75 17.01 -2.34
CA ALA A 48 8.78 17.62 -3.15
C ALA A 48 10.07 17.76 -2.33
N VAL A 49 11.21 17.41 -2.92
CA VAL A 49 12.53 17.50 -2.29
C VAL A 49 13.43 18.36 -3.16
N ARG A 50 14.12 19.32 -2.54
CA ARG A 50 15.19 20.07 -3.20
C ARG A 50 16.52 19.37 -2.95
N LEU A 51 17.26 19.11 -4.02
CA LEU A 51 18.60 18.53 -3.98
C LEU A 51 19.59 19.58 -4.47
N ASP A 52 20.60 19.87 -3.65
CA ASP A 52 21.65 20.84 -3.98
C ASP A 52 22.92 20.10 -4.43
N GLY A 53 23.54 20.56 -5.52
CA GLY A 53 24.76 19.97 -6.08
C GLY A 53 24.53 19.12 -7.33
N ARG A 54 25.51 18.28 -7.67
CA ARG A 54 25.44 17.41 -8.87
C ARG A 54 24.56 16.21 -8.57
N LEU A 55 23.47 16.07 -9.32
CA LEU A 55 22.60 14.90 -9.25
C LEU A 55 22.99 13.87 -10.31
N ASP A 56 23.23 12.64 -9.88
CA ASP A 56 23.24 11.48 -10.77
C ASP A 56 21.80 10.97 -10.95
N THR A 57 21.22 11.27 -12.11
CA THR A 57 19.82 10.92 -12.41
C THR A 57 19.63 9.44 -12.74
N ALA A 58 20.69 8.75 -13.19
CA ALA A 58 20.65 7.32 -13.44
C ALA A 58 20.62 6.57 -12.12
N ALA A 59 21.53 6.90 -11.21
CA ALA A 59 21.55 6.31 -9.86
C ALA A 59 20.26 6.59 -9.08
N LEU A 60 19.68 7.79 -9.21
CA LEU A 60 18.38 8.10 -8.59
C LEU A 60 17.26 7.23 -9.15
N ARG A 61 17.21 7.03 -10.47
CA ARG A 61 16.20 6.18 -11.12
C ARG A 61 16.32 4.72 -10.67
N GLU A 62 17.54 4.19 -10.62
CA GLU A 62 17.81 2.84 -10.13
C GLU A 62 17.38 2.70 -8.66
N SER A 63 17.70 3.68 -7.82
CA SER A 63 17.28 3.68 -6.41
C SER A 63 15.75 3.66 -6.24
N LEU A 64 15.01 4.39 -7.09
CA LEU A 64 13.54 4.37 -7.08
C LEU A 64 12.98 3.02 -7.57
N ALA A 65 13.63 2.39 -8.55
CA ALA A 65 13.28 1.05 -9.01
C ALA A 65 13.50 0.01 -7.90
N ASP A 66 14.64 0.09 -7.19
CA ASP A 66 14.96 -0.77 -6.06
C ASP A 66 13.93 -0.64 -4.93
N LEU A 67 13.52 0.60 -4.61
CA LEU A 67 12.44 0.83 -3.63
C LEU A 67 11.13 0.18 -4.07
N THR A 68 10.74 0.34 -5.32
CA THR A 68 9.50 -0.24 -5.86
C THR A 68 9.55 -1.78 -5.88
N ALA A 69 10.71 -2.36 -6.21
CA ALA A 69 10.91 -3.81 -6.18
C ALA A 69 10.82 -4.37 -4.75
N ARG A 70 11.53 -3.71 -3.81
CA ARG A 70 11.60 -4.07 -2.39
C ARG A 70 10.25 -3.95 -1.68
N HIS A 71 9.49 -2.90 -1.95
CA HIS A 71 8.25 -2.59 -1.23
C HIS A 71 7.00 -2.98 -2.03
N GLU A 72 6.37 -4.09 -1.64
CA GLU A 72 5.12 -4.55 -2.25
C GLU A 72 4.02 -3.50 -2.27
N SER A 73 3.95 -2.65 -1.24
CA SER A 73 2.95 -1.57 -1.14
C SER A 73 3.03 -0.58 -2.31
N LEU A 74 4.23 -0.35 -2.87
CA LEU A 74 4.44 0.55 -4.02
C LEU A 74 4.06 -0.09 -5.36
N ARG A 75 3.86 -1.41 -5.39
CA ARG A 75 3.46 -2.19 -6.57
C ARG A 75 2.17 -2.97 -6.36
N THR A 76 1.34 -2.51 -5.42
CA THR A 76 0.03 -3.10 -5.15
C THR A 76 -1.06 -2.33 -5.89
N ARG A 77 -1.86 -3.03 -6.68
CA ARG A 77 -3.15 -2.52 -7.18
C ARG A 77 -4.28 -3.02 -6.29
N VAL A 78 -5.32 -2.21 -6.13
CA VAL A 78 -6.62 -2.68 -5.63
C VAL A 78 -7.45 -3.08 -6.83
N GLN A 79 -8.05 -4.26 -6.80
CA GLN A 79 -8.91 -4.75 -7.87
C GLN A 79 -10.17 -5.39 -7.29
N ASP A 80 -11.28 -5.28 -8.01
CA ASP A 80 -12.49 -6.02 -7.71
C ASP A 80 -12.35 -7.47 -8.18
N HIS A 81 -12.76 -8.41 -7.34
CA HIS A 81 -12.93 -9.80 -7.70
C HIS A 81 -14.28 -10.30 -7.21
N GLU A 82 -15.22 -10.52 -8.15
CA GLU A 82 -16.57 -11.01 -7.85
C GLU A 82 -17.31 -10.13 -6.82
N GLY A 83 -17.11 -8.80 -6.87
CA GLY A 83 -17.72 -7.85 -5.95
C GLY A 83 -16.96 -7.65 -4.63
N GLU A 84 -15.86 -8.36 -4.41
CA GLU A 84 -14.98 -8.17 -3.24
C GLU A 84 -13.63 -7.56 -3.64
N PRO A 85 -13.27 -6.39 -3.11
CA PRO A 85 -11.99 -5.75 -3.41
C PRO A 85 -10.83 -6.46 -2.69
N CYS A 86 -9.77 -6.74 -3.45
CA CYS A 86 -8.56 -7.40 -2.96
C CYS A 86 -7.28 -6.71 -3.44
N GLN A 87 -6.16 -7.05 -2.81
CA GLN A 87 -4.83 -6.57 -3.20
C GLN A 87 -4.24 -7.45 -4.29
N ALA A 88 -3.83 -6.86 -5.41
CA ALA A 88 -3.03 -7.50 -6.45
C ALA A 88 -1.62 -6.93 -6.41
N VAL A 89 -0.69 -7.71 -5.86
CA VAL A 89 0.72 -7.33 -5.81
C VAL A 89 1.38 -7.75 -7.12
N LEU A 90 1.85 -6.77 -7.88
CA LEU A 90 2.52 -6.99 -9.16
C LEU A 90 3.94 -7.54 -8.94
N ALA A 91 4.48 -8.27 -9.90
CA ALA A 91 5.90 -8.62 -9.88
C ALA A 91 6.77 -7.34 -9.86
N PRO A 92 7.97 -7.38 -9.25
CA PRO A 92 8.95 -6.31 -9.47
C PRO A 92 9.23 -6.18 -10.97
N GLY A 93 9.38 -4.93 -11.43
CA GLY A 93 9.71 -4.59 -12.82
C GLY A 93 11.20 -4.64 -13.10
#